data_AF-A0A828RTR2-F1
#
_entry.id   AF-A0A828RTR2-F1
#
_cell.length_a   1.000
_cell.length_b   1.000
_cell.length_c   1.000
_cell.angle_alpha   90.00
_cell.angle_beta   90.00
_cell.angle_gamma   90.00
#
_symmetry.space_group_name_H-M   'P 1'
#
loop_
_entity.id
_entity.type
_entity.pdbx_description
1 polymer ?
#
loop_
_entity_poly.entity_id
_entity_poly.type
_entity_poly.pdbx_seq_one_letter_code
_entity_poly.pdbx_strand_id
1 'polypeptide(L)'
;MIVWVLSYVERFLDKVIPKIFKFFFKPLLCLLIVAPLAFIVLGPIGFLAGTAMSIGLDILNIHVGWLVPTIVGAIFPLMLMTGMHYGLVPFMIQGYATIGYETIAGPGNLSSNMAQGAAALCVALKTKNKELKQVAFSSGVTAILGVTEPALFGVTMKIKRALYVVMIGGAVGGFYAGITGVRGFAFSSPGLLSLPAFIGPNDWTNLINACISMVIAFVVTFVGLWFWGFEDISSNEEETNTISEVSKSQKSVENKILNEVIKSPMMGNVIDLKEIMDPAFAGEMLGKGVAIEPMEGKVFSPVNGVVTAIFPTKHAIGLRSDQGAEILIHIGIDTVKLQGKYFTSHVSEGDRVALGDLMIEFEIDKIKEEGYEVVTPILIVNVDSYKEIKKIMSGTVKEKETIISITTI
;
A
#
# COMPACT_ATOMS: atom_id res chain seq x y z
N MET A 1 9.62 -13.66 23.86
CA MET A 1 10.42 -14.11 25.03
C MET A 1 11.86 -13.58 24.99
N ILE A 2 12.60 -13.76 23.89
CA ILE A 2 14.01 -13.31 23.79
C ILE A 2 14.17 -11.81 24.02
N VAL A 3 13.35 -10.98 23.36
CA VAL A 3 13.36 -9.51 23.55
C VAL A 3 13.03 -9.11 25.00
N TRP A 4 12.11 -9.84 25.63
CA TRP A 4 11.74 -9.59 27.03
C TRP A 4 12.92 -9.88 27.97
N VAL A 5 13.61 -11.00 27.79
CA VAL A 5 14.82 -11.32 28.56
C VAL A 5 15.96 -10.34 28.26
N LEU A 6 16.16 -9.99 26.99
CA LEU A 6 17.14 -8.99 26.58
C LEU A 6 16.91 -7.66 27.31
N SER A 7 15.65 -7.24 27.51
CA SER A 7 15.34 -6.01 28.25
C SER A 7 15.85 -6.02 29.70
N TYR A 8 15.88 -7.18 30.37
CA TYR A 8 16.43 -7.30 31.72
C TYR A 8 17.95 -7.35 31.71
N VAL A 9 18.54 -8.14 30.81
CA VAL A 9 19.99 -8.25 30.65
C VAL A 9 20.60 -6.90 30.28
N GLU A 10 19.96 -6.18 29.37
CA GLU A 10 20.40 -4.86 28.92
C GLU A 10 20.37 -3.84 30.07
N ARG A 11 19.29 -3.80 30.85
CA ARG A 11 19.18 -2.93 32.04
C ARG A 11 20.21 -3.26 33.11
N PHE A 12 20.54 -4.55 33.27
CA PHE A 12 21.57 -4.99 34.21
C PHE A 12 22.96 -4.53 33.74
N LEU A 13 23.31 -4.78 32.49
CA LEU A 13 24.59 -4.35 31.91
C LEU A 13 24.74 -2.82 31.90
N ASP A 14 23.63 -2.09 31.76
CA ASP A 14 23.64 -0.63 31.88
C ASP A 14 24.01 -0.13 33.29
N LYS A 15 23.75 -0.91 34.34
CA LYS A 15 24.13 -0.56 35.71
C LYS A 15 25.58 -0.95 36.02
N VAL A 16 26.06 -2.04 35.43
CA VAL A 16 27.38 -2.62 35.73
C VAL A 16 28.49 -1.97 34.90
N ILE A 17 28.23 -1.64 33.63
CA ILE A 17 29.27 -1.15 32.71
C ILE A 17 29.45 0.38 32.88
N PRO A 18 30.68 0.87 33.15
CA PRO A 18 30.97 2.30 33.20
C PRO A 18 30.71 2.98 31.84
N LYS A 19 30.25 4.25 31.86
CA LYS A 19 29.82 5.00 30.66
C LYS A 19 30.77 4.90 29.46
N ILE A 20 32.08 4.94 29.69
CA ILE A 20 33.09 4.97 28.64
C ILE A 20 33.22 3.65 27.87
N PHE A 21 32.81 2.53 28.48
CA PHE A 21 32.91 1.18 27.90
C PHE A 21 31.58 0.68 27.35
N LYS A 22 30.47 1.38 27.61
CA LYS A 22 29.12 0.93 27.22
C LYS A 22 28.96 0.74 25.73
N PHE A 23 29.53 1.62 24.91
CA PHE A 23 29.38 1.56 23.46
C PHE A 23 29.87 0.23 22.87
N PHE A 24 30.95 -0.33 23.42
CA PHE A 24 31.54 -1.57 22.92
C PHE A 24 31.06 -2.82 23.68
N PHE A 25 31.10 -2.77 25.01
CA PHE A 25 30.86 -3.97 25.83
C PHE A 25 29.39 -4.30 26.01
N LYS A 26 28.48 -3.30 25.97
CA LYS A 26 27.05 -3.55 26.19
C LYS A 26 26.45 -4.41 25.08
N PRO A 27 26.60 -4.10 23.78
CA PRO A 27 26.08 -4.98 22.71
C PRO A 27 26.73 -6.37 22.72
N LEU A 28 28.06 -6.44 22.95
CA LEU A 28 28.81 -7.69 22.98
C LEU A 28 28.34 -8.62 24.10
N LEU A 29 28.24 -8.11 25.34
CA LEU A 29 27.80 -8.89 26.50
C LEU A 29 26.31 -9.23 26.43
N CYS A 30 25.47 -8.34 25.88
CA CYS A 30 24.07 -8.66 25.59
C CYS A 30 23.99 -9.89 24.67
N LEU A 31 24.73 -9.90 23.56
CA LEU A 31 24.75 -11.04 22.65
C LEU A 31 25.31 -12.30 23.32
N LEU A 32 26.44 -12.18 24.03
CA LEU A 32 27.12 -13.30 24.68
C LEU A 32 26.28 -13.96 25.77
N ILE A 33 25.42 -13.20 26.45
CA ILE A 33 24.55 -13.72 27.52
C ILE A 33 23.22 -14.21 26.95
N VAL A 34 22.60 -13.42 26.08
CA VAL A 34 21.25 -13.72 25.58
C VAL A 34 21.27 -14.82 24.52
N ALA A 35 22.30 -14.92 23.67
CA ALA A 35 22.33 -15.95 22.63
C ALA A 35 22.41 -17.38 23.22
N PRO A 36 23.32 -17.73 24.15
CA PRO A 36 23.32 -19.05 24.77
C PRO A 36 22.05 -19.33 25.56
N LEU A 37 21.55 -18.34 26.32
CA LEU A 37 20.30 -18.50 27.07
C LEU A 37 19.10 -18.71 26.12
N ALA A 38 19.11 -18.05 24.96
CA ALA A 38 18.09 -18.23 23.94
C ALA A 38 18.08 -19.67 23.43
N PHE A 39 19.23 -20.29 23.17
CA PHE A 39 19.28 -21.67 22.68
C PHE A 39 19.11 -22.73 23.77
N ILE A 40 19.66 -22.52 24.97
CA ILE A 40 19.68 -23.54 26.04
C ILE A 40 18.38 -23.54 26.85
N VAL A 41 17.79 -22.36 27.08
CA VAL A 41 16.64 -22.21 27.99
C VAL A 41 15.39 -21.79 27.23
N LEU A 42 15.45 -20.67 26.51
CA LEU A 42 14.25 -20.11 25.86
C LEU A 42 13.79 -20.94 24.66
N GLY A 43 14.72 -21.56 23.94
CA GLY A 43 14.46 -22.43 22.80
C GLY A 43 13.65 -23.66 23.22
N PRO A 44 14.13 -24.47 24.19
CA PRO A 44 13.38 -25.62 24.70
C PRO A 44 12.03 -25.24 25.31
N ILE A 45 11.95 -24.14 26.07
CA ILE A 45 10.66 -23.64 26.59
C ILE A 45 9.72 -23.27 25.44
N GLY A 46 10.23 -22.58 24.42
CA GLY A 46 9.48 -22.23 23.22
C GLY A 46 9.01 -23.47 22.45
N PHE A 47 9.84 -24.49 22.34
CA PHE A 47 9.49 -25.77 21.71
C PHE A 47 8.42 -26.53 22.49
N LEU A 48 8.51 -26.60 23.83
CA LEU A 48 7.50 -27.24 24.66
C LEU A 48 6.16 -26.50 24.58
N ALA A 49 6.18 -25.17 24.68
CA ALA A 49 4.99 -24.34 24.53
C ALA A 49 4.37 -24.47 23.13
N GLY A 50 5.21 -24.44 22.09
CA GLY A 50 4.80 -24.66 20.70
C GLY A 50 4.18 -26.03 20.50
N THR A 51 4.80 -27.08 21.04
CA THR A 51 4.30 -28.47 20.98
C THR A 51 2.96 -28.61 21.69
N ALA A 52 2.83 -28.10 22.91
CA ALA A 52 1.56 -28.12 23.65
C ALA A 52 0.43 -27.41 22.90
N MET A 53 0.74 -26.26 22.29
CA MET A 53 -0.21 -25.50 21.49
C MET A 53 -0.55 -26.19 20.16
N SER A 54 0.43 -26.81 19.50
CA SER A 54 0.22 -27.63 18.29
C SER A 54 -0.68 -28.84 18.58
N ILE A 55 -0.50 -29.52 19.73
CA ILE A 55 -1.39 -30.59 20.18
C ILE A 55 -2.81 -30.06 20.42
N GLY A 56 -2.95 -28.90 21.08
CA GLY A 56 -4.26 -28.27 21.29
C GLY A 56 -4.98 -27.94 19.98
N LEU A 57 -4.23 -27.46 18.98
CA LEU A 57 -4.73 -27.17 17.65
C LEU A 57 -5.07 -28.44 16.85
N ASP A 58 -4.31 -29.51 17.03
CA ASP A 58 -4.58 -30.83 16.41
C ASP A 58 -5.85 -31.47 17.00
N ILE A 59 -6.04 -31.39 18.32
CA ILE A 59 -7.30 -31.80 18.98
C ILE A 59 -8.48 -31.00 18.42
N LEU A 60 -8.31 -29.69 18.27
CA LEU A 60 -9.33 -28.83 17.67
C LEU A 60 -9.57 -29.20 16.21
N ASN A 61 -8.53 -29.60 15.46
CA ASN A 61 -8.67 -30.05 14.08
C ASN A 61 -9.44 -31.38 13.97
N ILE A 62 -9.15 -32.34 14.84
CA ILE A 62 -9.82 -33.64 14.88
C ILE A 62 -11.32 -33.50 15.20
N HIS A 63 -11.68 -32.60 16.12
CA HIS A 63 -13.07 -32.44 16.56
C HIS A 63 -13.85 -31.39 15.76
N VAL A 64 -13.16 -30.32 15.32
CA VAL A 64 -13.75 -29.13 14.70
C VAL A 64 -12.85 -28.56 13.59
N GLY A 65 -12.36 -29.42 12.70
CA GLY A 65 -11.42 -29.07 11.62
C GLY A 65 -11.88 -27.98 10.65
N TRP A 66 -13.19 -27.70 10.62
CA TRP A 66 -13.77 -26.59 9.85
C TRP A 66 -13.57 -25.22 10.51
N LEU A 67 -13.54 -25.14 11.85
CA LEU A 67 -13.66 -23.87 12.57
C LEU A 67 -12.47 -22.94 12.33
N VAL A 68 -11.25 -23.48 12.43
CA VAL A 68 -10.04 -22.65 12.35
C VAL A 68 -9.85 -22.09 10.94
N PRO A 69 -9.90 -22.89 9.84
CA PRO A 69 -9.84 -22.35 8.48
C PRO A 69 -10.94 -21.34 8.16
N THR A 70 -12.16 -21.55 8.67
CA THR A 70 -13.27 -20.58 8.49
C THR A 70 -12.96 -19.26 9.15
N ILE A 71 -12.57 -19.27 10.43
CA ILE A 71 -12.27 -18.04 11.18
C ILE A 71 -11.11 -17.32 10.52
N VAL A 72 -10.01 -18.03 10.26
CA VAL A 72 -8.83 -17.46 9.61
C VAL A 72 -9.22 -16.86 8.27
N GLY A 73 -9.88 -17.61 7.39
CA GLY A 73 -10.33 -17.10 6.09
C GLY A 73 -11.23 -15.87 6.18
N ALA A 74 -12.05 -15.75 7.23
CA ALA A 74 -12.91 -14.60 7.45
C ALA A 74 -12.15 -13.36 7.93
N ILE A 75 -11.24 -13.52 8.89
CA ILE A 75 -10.57 -12.40 9.56
C ILE A 75 -9.22 -12.04 8.95
N PHE A 76 -8.68 -12.87 8.06
CA PHE A 76 -7.35 -12.69 7.47
C PHE A 76 -7.14 -11.31 6.82
N PRO A 77 -8.13 -10.71 6.11
CA PRO A 77 -7.99 -9.33 5.61
C PRO A 77 -7.69 -8.32 6.73
N LEU A 78 -8.32 -8.48 7.90
CA LEU A 78 -8.08 -7.61 9.06
C LEU A 78 -6.73 -7.89 9.73
N MET A 79 -6.28 -9.13 9.70
CA MET A 79 -4.95 -9.52 10.17
C MET A 79 -3.82 -9.01 9.26
N LEU A 80 -4.07 -8.88 7.96
CA LEU A 80 -3.16 -8.22 7.02
C LEU A 80 -3.04 -6.73 7.34
N MET A 81 -4.16 -6.03 7.53
CA MET A 81 -4.16 -4.59 7.88
C MET A 81 -3.36 -4.27 9.14
N THR A 82 -3.44 -5.13 10.14
CA THR A 82 -2.82 -4.92 11.46
C THR A 82 -1.43 -5.54 11.55
N GLY A 83 -0.97 -6.27 10.53
CA GLY A 83 0.25 -7.06 10.56
C GLY A 83 0.19 -8.31 11.45
N MET A 84 -0.95 -8.59 12.09
CA MET A 84 -1.10 -9.73 13.02
C MET A 84 -1.02 -11.10 12.34
N HIS A 85 -1.11 -11.18 11.01
CA HIS A 85 -0.96 -12.42 10.26
C HIS A 85 0.41 -13.10 10.46
N TYR A 86 1.49 -12.35 10.72
CA TYR A 86 2.78 -12.93 11.10
C TYR A 86 2.74 -13.69 12.43
N GLY A 87 1.75 -13.39 13.28
CA GLY A 87 1.49 -14.14 14.50
C GLY A 87 1.17 -15.60 14.23
N LEU A 88 0.67 -15.96 13.04
CA LEU A 88 0.35 -17.35 12.66
C LEU A 88 1.59 -18.15 12.23
N VAL A 89 2.69 -17.50 11.83
CA VAL A 89 3.88 -18.15 11.25
C VAL A 89 4.54 -19.16 12.22
N PRO A 90 4.75 -18.86 13.51
CA PRO A 90 5.33 -19.84 14.45
C PRO A 90 4.50 -21.12 14.57
N PHE A 91 3.17 -21.00 14.48
CA PHE A 91 2.25 -22.14 14.54
C PHE A 91 2.38 -23.03 13.29
N MET A 92 2.51 -22.41 12.12
CA MET A 92 2.75 -23.14 10.86
C MET A 92 4.07 -23.91 10.93
N ILE A 93 5.16 -23.25 11.31
CA ILE A 93 6.49 -23.86 11.44
C ILE A 93 6.44 -25.04 12.42
N GLN A 94 5.74 -24.86 13.55
CA GLN A 94 5.60 -25.92 14.55
C GLN A 94 4.80 -27.11 14.02
N GLY A 95 3.70 -26.89 13.29
CA GLY A 95 2.90 -27.96 12.69
C GLY A 95 3.68 -28.77 11.65
N TYR A 96 4.44 -28.08 10.78
CA TYR A 96 5.36 -28.75 9.86
C TYR A 96 6.40 -29.61 10.59
N ALA A 97 6.92 -29.14 11.73
CA ALA A 97 7.95 -29.85 12.49
C ALA A 97 7.40 -31.06 13.28
N THR A 98 6.15 -31.03 13.75
CA THR A 98 5.59 -32.08 14.64
C THR A 98 4.79 -33.13 13.89
N ILE A 99 3.88 -32.69 13.01
CA ILE A 99 2.91 -33.55 12.32
C ILE A 99 3.13 -33.58 10.80
N GLY A 100 4.07 -32.77 10.28
CA GLY A 100 4.47 -32.77 8.87
C GLY A 100 3.59 -31.94 7.94
N TYR A 101 2.57 -31.27 8.47
CA TYR A 101 1.65 -30.43 7.72
C TYR A 101 1.02 -29.35 8.61
N GLU A 102 0.37 -28.36 8.01
CA GLU A 102 -0.45 -27.40 8.75
C GLU A 102 -1.83 -27.24 8.12
N THR A 103 -2.83 -26.99 8.96
CA THR A 103 -4.26 -26.97 8.61
C THR A 103 -4.93 -25.65 8.93
N ILE A 104 -4.19 -24.63 9.35
CA ILE A 104 -4.73 -23.46 10.05
C ILE A 104 -4.62 -22.24 9.16
N ALA A 105 -3.41 -21.93 8.75
CA ALA A 105 -3.11 -20.69 8.04
C ALA A 105 -3.21 -20.93 6.53
N GLY A 106 -2.59 -21.97 6.00
CA GLY A 106 -2.54 -22.23 4.56
C GLY A 106 -3.93 -22.32 3.92
N PRO A 107 -4.84 -23.19 4.40
CA PRO A 107 -6.16 -23.34 3.78
C PRO A 107 -7.05 -22.09 3.91
N GLY A 108 -7.08 -21.45 5.10
CA GLY A 108 -7.88 -20.24 5.32
C GLY A 108 -7.33 -19.02 4.57
N ASN A 109 -6.01 -18.82 4.59
CA ASN A 109 -5.36 -17.74 3.87
C ASN A 109 -5.49 -17.93 2.35
N LEU A 110 -5.41 -19.17 1.85
CA LEU A 110 -5.61 -19.48 0.44
C LEU A 110 -7.01 -19.01 -0.03
N SER A 111 -8.05 -19.35 0.73
CA SER A 111 -9.42 -18.90 0.44
C SER A 111 -9.56 -17.38 0.54
N SER A 112 -9.01 -16.76 1.58
CA SER A 112 -9.06 -15.29 1.75
C SER A 112 -8.34 -14.54 0.63
N ASN A 113 -7.18 -15.02 0.20
CA ASN A 113 -6.40 -14.38 -0.85
C ASN A 113 -7.11 -14.46 -2.20
N MET A 114 -7.73 -15.61 -2.46
CA MET A 114 -8.59 -15.77 -3.63
C MET A 114 -9.83 -14.86 -3.59
N ALA A 115 -10.47 -14.74 -2.42
CA ALA A 115 -11.57 -13.81 -2.22
C ALA A 115 -11.14 -12.36 -2.47
N GLN A 116 -9.98 -11.92 -1.98
CA GLN A 116 -9.45 -10.59 -2.25
C GLN A 116 -9.29 -10.31 -3.75
N GLY A 117 -8.68 -11.25 -4.48
CA GLY A 117 -8.55 -11.15 -5.93
C GLY A 117 -9.90 -11.09 -6.64
N ALA A 118 -10.85 -11.92 -6.23
CA ALA A 118 -12.20 -11.95 -6.78
C ALA A 118 -12.96 -10.63 -6.58
N ALA A 119 -12.90 -10.05 -5.38
CA ALA A 119 -13.53 -8.77 -5.09
C ALA A 119 -12.90 -7.64 -5.94
N ALA A 120 -11.57 -7.58 -6.01
CA ALA A 120 -10.88 -6.58 -6.81
C ALA A 120 -11.21 -6.71 -8.31
N LEU A 121 -11.24 -7.93 -8.87
CA LEU A 121 -11.65 -8.14 -10.26
C LEU A 121 -13.14 -7.81 -10.49
N CYS A 122 -14.01 -8.12 -9.53
CA CYS A 122 -15.43 -7.72 -9.61
C CYS A 122 -15.57 -6.20 -9.63
N VAL A 123 -14.82 -5.48 -8.78
CA VAL A 123 -14.78 -4.02 -8.78
C VAL A 123 -14.26 -3.51 -10.12
N ALA A 124 -13.16 -4.07 -10.63
CA ALA A 124 -12.59 -3.69 -11.92
C ALA A 124 -13.58 -3.81 -13.08
N LEU A 125 -14.46 -4.81 -13.07
CA LEU A 125 -15.47 -5.00 -14.11
C LEU A 125 -16.66 -4.05 -13.96
N LYS A 126 -17.03 -3.68 -12.74
CA LYS A 126 -18.27 -2.94 -12.44
C LYS A 126 -18.08 -1.44 -12.23
N THR A 127 -16.88 -1.01 -11.82
CA THR A 127 -16.56 0.41 -11.61
C THR A 127 -16.53 1.21 -12.91
N LYS A 128 -16.98 2.46 -12.83
CA LYS A 128 -16.90 3.45 -13.90
C LYS A 128 -15.62 4.29 -13.80
N ASN A 129 -15.00 4.36 -12.62
CA ASN A 129 -13.75 5.07 -12.39
C ASN A 129 -12.60 4.34 -13.10
N LYS A 130 -11.92 5.01 -14.04
CA LYS A 130 -10.86 4.42 -14.88
C LYS A 130 -9.61 4.05 -14.08
N GLU A 131 -9.23 4.89 -13.12
CA GLU A 131 -8.09 4.64 -12.26
C GLU A 131 -8.38 3.47 -11.32
N LEU A 132 -9.54 3.49 -10.65
CA LEU A 132 -9.97 2.37 -9.81
C LEU A 132 -10.09 1.08 -10.62
N LYS A 133 -10.58 1.13 -11.87
CA LYS A 133 -10.61 -0.03 -12.77
C LYS A 133 -9.22 -0.59 -13.03
N GLN A 134 -8.24 0.27 -13.35
CA GLN A 134 -6.87 -0.16 -13.63
C GLN A 134 -6.19 -0.74 -12.39
N VAL A 135 -6.28 -0.03 -11.26
CA VAL A 135 -5.74 -0.48 -9.97
C VAL A 135 -6.41 -1.78 -9.53
N ALA A 136 -7.73 -1.90 -9.63
CA ALA A 136 -8.46 -3.08 -9.19
C ALA A 136 -8.19 -4.30 -10.10
N PHE A 137 -7.99 -4.09 -11.40
CA PHE A 137 -7.61 -5.18 -12.29
C PHE A 137 -6.19 -5.69 -11.98
N SER A 138 -5.20 -4.79 -11.94
CA SER A 138 -3.81 -5.17 -11.71
C SER A 138 -3.62 -5.79 -10.33
N SER A 139 -4.14 -5.14 -9.28
CA SER A 139 -4.06 -5.65 -7.90
C SER A 139 -4.89 -6.92 -7.68
N GLY A 140 -6.02 -7.07 -8.38
CA GLY A 140 -6.82 -8.29 -8.32
C GLY A 140 -6.06 -9.51 -8.87
N VAL A 141 -5.33 -9.34 -9.98
CA VAL A 141 -4.46 -10.39 -10.51
C VAL A 141 -3.32 -10.71 -9.54
N THR A 142 -2.66 -9.71 -8.94
CA THR A 142 -1.59 -9.97 -7.95
C THR A 142 -2.12 -10.70 -6.71
N ALA A 143 -3.34 -10.38 -6.26
CA ALA A 143 -3.97 -11.03 -5.12
C ALA A 143 -4.25 -12.51 -5.38
N ILE A 144 -4.71 -12.87 -6.58
CA ILE A 144 -4.87 -14.28 -6.99
C ILE A 144 -3.52 -15.01 -6.96
N LEU A 145 -2.43 -14.34 -7.33
CA LEU A 145 -1.09 -14.91 -7.31
C LEU A 145 -0.48 -15.01 -5.89
N GLY A 146 -1.15 -14.47 -4.88
CA GLY A 146 -0.74 -14.57 -3.47
C GLY A 146 -0.15 -13.28 -2.87
N VAL A 147 -0.24 -12.15 -3.57
CA VAL A 147 0.16 -10.82 -3.06
C VAL A 147 -1.08 -9.93 -2.96
N THR A 148 -1.62 -9.81 -1.76
CA THR A 148 -2.97 -9.26 -1.54
C THR A 148 -2.99 -7.82 -1.07
N GLU A 149 -1.86 -7.29 -0.60
CA GLU A 149 -1.73 -5.96 -0.06
C GLU A 149 -2.18 -4.87 -1.06
N PRO A 150 -1.80 -4.93 -2.36
CA PRO A 150 -2.28 -3.96 -3.34
C PRO A 150 -3.81 -3.98 -3.50
N ALA A 151 -4.44 -5.15 -3.45
CA ALA A 151 -5.89 -5.28 -3.61
C ALA A 151 -6.64 -4.88 -2.34
N LEU A 152 -6.11 -5.26 -1.18
CA LEU A 152 -6.66 -4.93 0.13
C LEU A 152 -6.69 -3.42 0.33
N PHE A 153 -5.53 -2.75 0.22
CA PHE A 153 -5.43 -1.31 0.48
C PHE A 153 -5.91 -0.46 -0.71
N GLY A 154 -5.68 -0.93 -1.94
CA GLY A 154 -6.05 -0.20 -3.16
C GLY A 154 -7.54 -0.26 -3.48
N VAL A 155 -8.25 -1.31 -3.06
CA VAL A 155 -9.64 -1.55 -3.47
C VAL A 155 -10.56 -1.88 -2.30
N THR A 156 -10.36 -3.02 -1.63
CA THR A 156 -11.40 -3.57 -0.76
C THR A 156 -11.54 -2.82 0.56
N MET A 157 -10.48 -2.19 1.07
CA MET A 157 -10.53 -1.27 2.20
C MET A 157 -11.30 0.01 1.91
N LYS A 158 -11.13 0.54 0.70
CA LYS A 158 -11.83 1.76 0.27
C LYS A 158 -13.33 1.51 0.07
N ILE A 159 -13.70 0.26 -0.27
CA ILE A 159 -15.08 -0.16 -0.50
C ILE A 159 -15.51 -1.14 0.60
N LYS A 160 -16.12 -0.63 1.69
CA LYS A 160 -16.54 -1.45 2.85
C LYS A 160 -17.35 -2.70 2.48
N ARG A 161 -18.24 -2.60 1.49
CA ARG A 161 -19.03 -3.75 1.01
C ARG A 161 -18.15 -4.82 0.37
N ALA A 162 -17.11 -4.44 -0.37
CA ALA A 162 -16.15 -5.37 -0.92
C ALA A 162 -15.40 -6.09 0.20
N LEU A 163 -14.94 -5.38 1.24
CA LEU A 163 -14.30 -6.01 2.40
C LEU A 163 -15.21 -7.05 3.07
N TYR A 164 -16.48 -6.74 3.34
CA TYR A 164 -17.40 -7.70 3.96
C TYR A 164 -17.61 -8.94 3.10
N VAL A 165 -17.75 -8.77 1.79
CA VAL A 165 -17.94 -9.90 0.87
C VAL A 165 -16.67 -10.76 0.76
N VAL A 166 -15.47 -10.15 0.82
CA VAL A 166 -14.21 -10.90 0.94
C VAL A 166 -14.20 -11.75 2.20
N MET A 167 -14.56 -11.19 3.35
CA MET A 167 -14.60 -11.93 4.62
C MET A 167 -15.57 -13.10 4.55
N ILE A 168 -16.73 -12.92 3.92
CA ILE A 168 -17.71 -13.99 3.71
C ILE A 168 -17.15 -15.07 2.77
N GLY A 169 -16.59 -14.69 1.62
CA GLY A 169 -16.03 -15.65 0.67
C GLY A 169 -14.83 -16.43 1.23
N GLY A 170 -13.95 -15.75 1.97
CA GLY A 170 -12.86 -16.37 2.71
C GLY A 170 -13.37 -17.35 3.78
N ALA A 171 -14.42 -17.00 4.52
CA ALA A 171 -15.05 -17.88 5.49
C ALA A 171 -15.63 -19.14 4.85
N VAL A 172 -16.36 -19.00 3.74
CA VAL A 172 -17.02 -20.13 3.05
C VAL A 172 -15.99 -21.04 2.37
N GLY A 173 -14.98 -20.47 1.72
CA GLY A 173 -13.87 -21.25 1.16
C GLY A 173 -13.06 -21.97 2.24
N GLY A 174 -12.79 -21.28 3.35
CA GLY A 174 -12.09 -21.86 4.51
C GLY A 174 -12.90 -22.96 5.17
N PHE A 175 -14.22 -22.78 5.32
CA PHE A 175 -15.13 -23.81 5.82
C PHE A 175 -15.06 -25.08 4.97
N TYR A 176 -15.15 -24.94 3.64
CA TYR A 176 -15.01 -26.08 2.74
C TYR A 176 -13.65 -26.76 2.88
N ALA A 177 -12.57 -25.98 2.94
CA ALA A 177 -11.22 -26.51 3.10
C ALA A 177 -11.06 -27.30 4.42
N GLY A 178 -11.68 -26.82 5.49
CA GLY A 178 -11.61 -27.48 6.79
C GLY A 178 -12.48 -28.74 6.89
N ILE A 179 -13.69 -28.79 6.31
CA ILE A 179 -14.49 -30.03 6.28
C ILE A 179 -13.87 -31.11 5.39
N THR A 180 -13.15 -30.72 4.33
CA THR A 180 -12.45 -31.65 3.43
C THR A 180 -11.05 -32.01 3.90
N GLY A 181 -10.59 -31.41 5.01
CA GLY A 181 -9.30 -31.72 5.63
C GLY A 181 -8.11 -31.28 4.79
N VAL A 182 -8.20 -30.16 4.08
CA VAL A 182 -7.10 -29.61 3.27
C VAL A 182 -5.90 -29.29 4.16
N ARG A 183 -4.73 -29.77 3.75
CA ARG A 183 -3.45 -29.63 4.45
C ARG A 183 -2.41 -28.95 3.57
N GLY A 184 -1.66 -28.01 4.13
CA GLY A 184 -0.43 -27.50 3.52
C GLY A 184 0.75 -28.37 3.95
N PHE A 185 1.62 -28.75 3.01
CA PHE A 185 2.81 -29.57 3.25
C PHE A 185 4.13 -28.79 3.10
N ALA A 186 4.07 -27.57 2.56
CA ALA A 186 5.23 -26.71 2.40
C ALA A 186 4.90 -25.25 2.75
N PHE A 187 5.87 -24.58 3.38
CA PHE A 187 5.75 -23.17 3.69
C PHE A 187 5.76 -22.32 2.41
N SER A 188 4.70 -21.55 2.19
CA SER A 188 4.53 -20.72 0.99
C SER A 188 3.56 -19.56 1.26
N SER A 189 3.66 -18.48 0.47
CA SER A 189 2.62 -17.44 0.47
C SER A 189 1.38 -18.00 -0.23
N PRO A 190 0.22 -18.12 0.45
CA PRO A 190 -0.95 -18.78 -0.11
C PRO A 190 -1.51 -18.02 -1.33
N GLY A 191 -1.57 -18.68 -2.49
CA GLY A 191 -2.09 -18.13 -3.74
C GLY A 191 -2.11 -19.18 -4.84
N LEU A 192 -2.43 -18.78 -6.07
CA LEU A 192 -2.45 -19.72 -7.20
C LEU A 192 -1.08 -20.40 -7.43
N LEU A 193 0.00 -19.66 -7.19
CA LEU A 193 1.37 -20.17 -7.35
C LEU A 193 1.79 -21.13 -6.23
N SER A 194 1.07 -21.16 -5.10
CA SER A 194 1.38 -22.06 -3.98
C SER A 194 0.61 -23.36 -4.02
N LEU A 195 -0.19 -23.64 -5.06
CA LEU A 195 -0.89 -24.91 -5.23
C LEU A 195 0.01 -26.15 -5.07
N PRO A 196 1.27 -26.17 -5.57
CA PRO A 196 2.17 -27.30 -5.34
C PRO A 196 2.42 -27.61 -3.85
N ALA A 197 2.31 -26.62 -2.95
CA ALA A 197 2.45 -26.83 -1.51
C ALA A 197 1.29 -27.64 -0.89
N PHE A 198 0.20 -27.84 -1.63
CA PHE A 198 -0.96 -28.65 -1.25
C PHE A 198 -0.96 -30.03 -1.92
N ILE A 199 0.12 -30.43 -2.60
CA ILE A 199 0.26 -31.80 -3.11
C ILE A 199 0.54 -32.73 -1.92
N GLY A 200 -0.38 -33.67 -1.69
CA GLY A 200 -0.25 -34.64 -0.61
C GLY A 200 0.68 -35.80 -0.96
N PRO A 201 1.23 -36.50 0.04
CA PRO A 201 2.19 -37.60 -0.16
C PRO A 201 1.59 -38.83 -0.84
N ASN A 202 0.27 -39.04 -0.75
CA ASN A 202 -0.38 -40.28 -1.19
C ASN A 202 -1.37 -40.10 -2.36
N ASP A 203 -1.91 -38.90 -2.58
CA ASP A 203 -2.92 -38.65 -3.61
C ASP A 203 -3.14 -37.15 -3.90
N TRP A 204 -3.73 -36.85 -5.08
CA TRP A 204 -4.08 -35.53 -5.57
C TRP A 204 -5.37 -34.96 -4.94
N THR A 205 -6.13 -35.76 -4.18
CA THR A 205 -7.38 -35.31 -3.53
C THR A 205 -7.21 -34.03 -2.71
N ASN A 206 -6.08 -33.88 -1.99
CA ASN A 206 -5.82 -32.67 -1.20
C ASN A 206 -5.67 -31.42 -2.09
N LEU A 207 -4.96 -31.54 -3.22
CA LEU A 207 -4.82 -30.47 -4.19
C LEU A 207 -6.16 -30.11 -4.83
N ILE A 208 -6.95 -31.12 -5.20
CA ILE A 208 -8.27 -30.93 -5.81
C ILE A 208 -9.18 -30.16 -4.85
N ASN A 209 -9.23 -30.55 -3.57
CA ASN A 209 -10.03 -29.86 -2.56
C ASN A 209 -9.53 -28.43 -2.29
N ALA A 210 -8.20 -28.20 -2.34
CA ALA A 210 -7.64 -26.85 -2.25
C ALA A 210 -8.09 -25.96 -3.44
N CYS A 211 -8.06 -26.49 -4.66
CA CYS A 211 -8.57 -25.81 -5.85
C CYS A 211 -10.07 -25.51 -5.75
N ILE A 212 -10.87 -26.47 -5.26
CA ILE A 212 -12.31 -26.27 -5.08
C ILE A 212 -12.56 -25.19 -4.02
N SER A 213 -11.82 -25.18 -2.91
CA SER A 213 -11.91 -24.13 -1.89
C SER A 213 -11.64 -22.74 -2.49
N MET A 214 -10.60 -22.61 -3.32
CA MET A 214 -10.30 -21.36 -4.03
C MET A 214 -11.45 -20.95 -4.95
N VAL A 215 -11.97 -21.88 -5.76
CA VAL A 215 -13.08 -21.59 -6.67
C VAL A 215 -14.33 -21.17 -5.90
N ILE A 216 -14.65 -21.82 -4.78
CA ILE A 216 -15.76 -21.44 -3.90
C ILE A 216 -15.55 -20.03 -3.37
N ALA A 217 -14.37 -19.71 -2.80
CA ALA A 217 -14.07 -18.38 -2.30
C ALA A 217 -14.17 -17.32 -3.40
N PHE A 218 -13.66 -17.62 -4.59
CA PHE A 218 -13.74 -16.74 -5.75
C PHE A 218 -15.19 -16.46 -6.14
N VAL A 219 -15.98 -17.52 -6.37
CA VAL A 219 -17.36 -17.41 -6.85
C VAL A 219 -18.24 -16.73 -5.82
N VAL A 220 -18.18 -17.13 -4.55
CA VAL A 220 -18.97 -16.52 -3.47
C VAL A 220 -18.67 -15.03 -3.36
N THR A 221 -17.39 -14.65 -3.44
CA THR A 221 -17.00 -13.24 -3.34
C THR A 221 -17.42 -12.45 -4.57
N PHE A 222 -17.11 -12.95 -5.76
CA PHE A 222 -17.40 -12.28 -7.02
C PHE A 222 -18.91 -12.10 -7.21
N VAL A 223 -19.68 -13.18 -7.06
CA VAL A 223 -21.14 -13.16 -7.21
C VAL A 223 -21.79 -12.34 -6.09
N GLY A 224 -21.32 -12.50 -4.85
CA GLY A 224 -21.79 -11.72 -3.71
C GLY A 224 -21.65 -10.22 -3.93
N LEU A 225 -20.47 -9.76 -4.39
CA LEU A 225 -20.21 -8.35 -4.62
C LEU A 225 -20.91 -7.85 -5.89
N TRP A 226 -21.05 -8.70 -6.90
CA TRP A 226 -21.76 -8.40 -8.13
C TRP A 226 -23.24 -8.08 -7.85
N PHE A 227 -23.91 -8.89 -7.03
CA PHE A 227 -25.32 -8.69 -6.72
C PHE A 227 -25.58 -7.68 -5.61
N TRP A 228 -24.77 -7.67 -4.54
CA TRP A 228 -24.89 -6.66 -3.49
C TRP A 228 -24.60 -5.27 -4.04
N GLY A 229 -23.65 -5.19 -4.98
CA GLY A 229 -23.17 -3.93 -5.50
C GLY A 229 -22.42 -3.12 -4.45
N PHE A 230 -21.77 -2.06 -4.94
CA PHE A 230 -21.00 -1.17 -4.11
C PHE A 230 -21.22 0.27 -4.57
N GLU A 231 -21.07 1.20 -3.63
CA GLU A 231 -20.91 2.60 -3.96
C GLU A 231 -19.55 2.73 -4.62
N ASP A 232 -19.56 3.10 -5.89
CA ASP A 232 -18.34 3.39 -6.61
C ASP A 232 -17.63 4.52 -5.88
N ILE A 233 -16.31 4.41 -5.74
CA ILE A 233 -15.55 5.53 -5.22
C ILE A 233 -15.70 6.58 -6.30
N SER A 234 -16.49 7.62 -5.99
CA SER A 234 -16.57 8.80 -6.82
C SER A 234 -15.14 9.12 -7.15
N SER A 235 -14.83 9.06 -8.44
CA SER A 235 -13.62 9.69 -8.93
C SER A 235 -13.53 11.01 -8.16
N ASN A 236 -12.36 11.37 -7.63
CA ASN A 236 -12.07 12.79 -7.66
C ASN A 236 -12.07 13.11 -9.17
N GLU A 237 -13.27 13.29 -9.71
CA GLU A 237 -13.58 13.35 -11.14
C GLU A 237 -13.08 14.66 -11.70
N GLU A 238 -12.74 15.57 -10.80
CA GLU A 238 -11.91 16.73 -11.02
C GLU A 238 -10.44 16.29 -11.18
N GLU A 239 -9.78 15.68 -10.17
CA GLU A 239 -8.36 15.18 -10.17
C GLU A 239 -8.02 14.23 -11.32
N THR A 240 -8.72 13.11 -11.47
CA THR A 240 -8.29 12.05 -12.39
C THR A 240 -8.67 12.33 -13.86
N ASN A 241 -9.74 13.09 -14.13
CA ASN A 241 -10.10 13.42 -15.53
C ASN A 241 -9.21 14.51 -16.11
N THR A 242 -8.81 15.50 -15.33
CA THR A 242 -7.85 16.52 -15.80
C THR A 242 -6.45 15.95 -15.92
N ILE A 243 -5.98 15.07 -15.02
CA ILE A 243 -4.72 14.31 -15.21
C ILE A 243 -4.78 13.48 -16.51
N SER A 244 -5.94 12.91 -16.84
CA SER A 244 -6.17 12.21 -18.11
C SER A 244 -6.27 13.13 -19.33
N GLU A 245 -6.68 14.39 -19.18
CA GLU A 245 -6.67 15.41 -20.25
C GLU A 245 -5.26 15.97 -20.47
N VAL A 246 -4.49 16.17 -19.40
CA VAL A 246 -3.07 16.53 -19.47
C VAL A 246 -2.31 15.47 -20.29
N SER A 247 -2.56 14.18 -20.03
CA SER A 247 -1.91 13.06 -20.72
C SER A 247 -2.44 12.74 -22.14
N LYS A 248 -3.62 13.22 -22.54
CA LYS A 248 -4.29 12.81 -23.82
C LYS A 248 -4.12 13.75 -25.00
N SER A 249 -3.43 14.87 -24.87
CA SER A 249 -3.11 15.73 -26.01
C SER A 249 -1.91 15.20 -26.81
N GLN A 250 -2.16 14.13 -27.56
CA GLN A 250 -1.43 13.55 -28.71
C GLN A 250 0.09 13.75 -28.88
N LYS A 251 0.79 12.61 -28.80
CA LYS A 251 1.82 12.09 -29.74
C LYS A 251 2.20 13.02 -30.91
N SER A 252 3.30 13.75 -30.74
CA SER A 252 4.43 13.80 -31.68
C SER A 252 5.40 14.89 -31.23
N VAL A 253 6.53 14.53 -30.64
CA VAL A 253 7.72 15.39 -30.67
C VAL A 253 8.93 14.52 -31.00
N GLU A 254 9.62 14.92 -32.06
CA GLU A 254 10.82 14.31 -32.60
C GLU A 254 11.97 14.28 -31.58
N ASN A 255 12.83 13.28 -31.77
CA ASN A 255 14.10 13.06 -31.07
C ASN A 255 14.95 14.35 -30.97
N LYS A 256 14.85 15.02 -29.82
CA LYS A 256 15.84 15.99 -29.36
C LYS A 256 16.04 15.75 -27.86
N ILE A 257 17.29 15.51 -27.46
CA ILE A 257 17.66 15.41 -26.05
C ILE A 257 17.40 16.79 -25.44
N LEU A 258 16.36 16.89 -24.61
CA LEU A 258 15.97 18.09 -23.89
C LEU A 258 16.27 17.84 -22.42
N ASN A 259 17.12 18.69 -21.86
CA ASN A 259 17.24 18.85 -20.41
C ASN A 259 16.31 19.99 -20.01
N GLU A 260 15.26 19.67 -19.30
CA GLU A 260 14.31 20.63 -18.76
C GLU A 260 14.46 20.70 -17.23
N VAL A 261 14.23 21.89 -16.70
CA VAL A 261 14.39 22.19 -15.28
C VAL A 261 13.12 22.82 -14.76
N ILE A 262 12.54 22.22 -13.73
CA ILE A 262 11.32 22.68 -13.08
C ILE A 262 11.71 23.49 -11.86
N LYS A 263 11.16 24.70 -11.78
CA LYS A 263 11.43 25.61 -10.67
C LYS A 263 10.42 25.45 -9.54
N SER A 264 10.77 25.96 -8.36
CA SER A 264 9.85 25.97 -7.23
C SER A 264 8.72 26.95 -7.49
N PRO A 265 7.45 26.51 -7.44
CA PRO A 265 6.29 27.37 -7.59
C PRO A 265 5.99 28.17 -6.31
N MET A 266 6.67 27.90 -5.21
CA MET A 266 6.41 28.54 -3.91
C MET A 266 7.65 28.57 -3.04
N MET A 267 7.62 29.41 -2.00
CA MET A 267 8.60 29.40 -0.92
C MET A 267 8.17 28.42 0.17
N GLY A 268 9.07 27.55 0.61
CA GLY A 268 8.73 26.54 1.60
C GLY A 268 9.83 25.54 1.90
N ASN A 269 9.51 24.52 2.69
CA ASN A 269 10.43 23.42 2.97
C ASN A 269 10.13 22.24 2.03
N VAL A 270 11.15 21.76 1.32
CA VAL A 270 11.03 20.57 0.46
C VAL A 270 10.99 19.32 1.32
N ILE A 271 9.96 18.51 1.12
CA ILE A 271 9.68 17.25 1.80
C ILE A 271 9.72 16.12 0.75
N ASP A 272 10.28 14.96 1.12
CA ASP A 272 10.21 13.78 0.23
C ASP A 272 8.76 13.28 0.18
N LEU A 273 8.29 12.90 -1.01
CA LEU A 273 6.96 12.35 -1.20
C LEU A 273 6.70 11.15 -0.26
N LYS A 274 7.74 10.36 0.04
CA LYS A 274 7.66 9.20 0.96
C LYS A 274 7.32 9.56 2.40
N GLU A 275 7.51 10.81 2.82
CA GLU A 275 7.20 11.28 4.17
C GLU A 275 5.75 11.77 4.30
N ILE A 276 5.02 11.85 3.19
CA ILE A 276 3.61 12.23 3.16
C ILE A 276 2.76 11.06 3.64
N MET A 277 1.76 11.34 4.48
CA MET A 277 0.89 10.29 5.05
C MET A 277 -0.06 9.67 4.02
N ASP A 278 -0.35 10.38 2.93
CA ASP A 278 -1.21 9.91 1.86
C ASP A 278 -0.49 8.88 0.95
N PRO A 279 -0.99 7.63 0.87
CA PRO A 279 -0.34 6.57 0.10
C PRO A 279 -0.27 6.81 -1.41
N ALA A 280 -1.18 7.60 -2.00
CA ALA A 280 -1.17 7.87 -3.43
C ALA A 280 0.04 8.75 -3.81
N PHE A 281 0.35 9.74 -2.98
CA PHE A 281 1.52 10.59 -3.14
C PHE A 281 2.81 9.89 -2.70
N ALA A 282 2.80 9.22 -1.54
CA ALA A 282 3.97 8.50 -1.03
C ALA A 282 4.40 7.31 -1.91
N GLY A 283 3.43 6.69 -2.59
CA GLY A 283 3.65 5.63 -3.57
C GLY A 283 4.04 6.13 -4.97
N GLU A 284 4.16 7.45 -5.19
CA GLU A 284 4.41 8.07 -6.50
C GLU A 284 3.40 7.62 -7.59
N MET A 285 2.17 7.26 -7.20
CA MET A 285 1.16 6.70 -8.11
C MET A 285 0.62 7.72 -9.12
N LEU A 286 0.60 9.00 -8.73
CA LEU A 286 0.11 10.13 -9.54
C LEU A 286 1.22 10.84 -10.35
N GLY A 287 2.48 10.43 -10.16
CA GLY A 287 3.64 11.05 -10.78
C GLY A 287 4.84 11.09 -9.84
N LYS A 288 5.99 11.49 -10.39
CA LYS A 288 7.25 11.63 -9.63
C LYS A 288 7.56 13.09 -9.37
N GLY A 289 8.06 13.40 -8.18
CA GLY A 289 8.46 14.76 -7.87
C GLY A 289 8.84 15.00 -6.42
N VAL A 290 8.50 16.18 -5.91
CA VAL A 290 8.76 16.63 -4.55
C VAL A 290 7.49 17.20 -3.95
N ALA A 291 7.39 17.28 -2.63
CA ALA A 291 6.38 18.11 -1.98
C ALA A 291 7.04 19.30 -1.30
N ILE A 292 6.28 20.38 -1.13
CA ILE A 292 6.71 21.58 -0.43
C ILE A 292 5.70 21.89 0.67
N GLU A 293 6.16 22.09 1.90
CA GLU A 293 5.36 22.75 2.93
C GLU A 293 5.52 24.27 2.77
N PRO A 294 4.48 24.98 2.28
CA PRO A 294 4.57 26.39 1.94
C PRO A 294 4.68 27.28 3.18
N MET A 295 5.46 28.35 3.07
CA MET A 295 5.52 29.43 4.07
C MET A 295 4.60 30.61 3.70
N GLU A 296 4.23 30.71 2.43
CA GLU A 296 3.32 31.73 1.90
C GLU A 296 2.21 31.07 1.07
N GLY A 297 1.01 31.63 1.14
CA GLY A 297 -0.18 31.13 0.46
C GLY A 297 -0.26 31.48 -1.01
N LYS A 298 0.82 31.28 -1.77
CA LYS A 298 0.92 31.66 -3.19
C LYS A 298 1.58 30.57 -4.02
N VAL A 299 1.03 30.35 -5.21
CA VAL A 299 1.55 29.41 -6.20
C VAL A 299 1.84 30.15 -7.50
N PHE A 300 3.09 30.08 -7.93
CA PHE A 300 3.61 30.66 -9.15
C PHE A 300 3.92 29.60 -10.20
N SER A 301 3.92 29.97 -11.47
CA SER A 301 4.27 29.02 -12.53
C SER A 301 5.74 28.56 -12.39
N PRO A 302 6.01 27.25 -12.34
CA PRO A 302 7.36 26.69 -12.26
C PRO A 302 8.08 26.60 -13.61
N VAL A 303 7.39 26.92 -14.72
CA VAL A 303 7.88 26.83 -16.11
C VAL A 303 7.22 27.89 -17.00
N ASN A 304 7.74 28.06 -18.22
CA ASN A 304 6.96 28.67 -19.31
C ASN A 304 6.10 27.58 -19.95
N GLY A 305 4.82 27.86 -20.16
CA GLY A 305 3.91 26.85 -20.70
C GLY A 305 2.46 27.29 -20.77
N VAL A 306 1.57 26.31 -20.77
CA VAL A 306 0.12 26.51 -20.85
C VAL A 306 -0.54 25.81 -19.67
N VAL A 307 -1.54 26.45 -19.07
CA VAL A 307 -2.41 25.85 -18.06
C VAL A 307 -3.29 24.82 -18.76
N THR A 308 -3.06 23.55 -18.47
CA THR A 308 -3.82 22.45 -19.08
C THR A 308 -5.08 22.10 -18.31
N ALA A 309 -5.14 22.44 -17.04
CA ALA A 309 -6.31 22.17 -16.22
C ALA A 309 -6.34 23.07 -14.98
N ILE A 310 -7.54 23.52 -14.61
CA ILE A 310 -7.80 24.10 -13.29
C ILE A 310 -8.96 23.35 -12.67
N PHE A 311 -8.74 22.91 -11.44
CA PHE A 311 -9.71 22.14 -10.70
C PHE A 311 -10.85 23.05 -10.25
N PRO A 312 -12.12 22.63 -10.31
CA PRO A 312 -13.25 23.46 -9.89
C PRO A 312 -13.12 24.00 -8.45
N THR A 313 -12.55 23.19 -7.57
CA THR A 313 -12.24 23.56 -6.18
C THR A 313 -10.90 24.28 -6.01
N LYS A 314 -10.15 24.54 -7.09
CA LYS A 314 -8.90 25.33 -7.17
C LYS A 314 -7.76 24.84 -6.27
N HIS A 315 -7.88 23.65 -5.69
CA HIS A 315 -6.85 23.06 -4.85
C HIS A 315 -5.69 22.51 -5.69
N ALA A 316 -5.84 22.32 -7.00
CA ALA A 316 -4.78 21.85 -7.86
C ALA A 316 -4.75 22.65 -9.16
N ILE A 317 -3.64 22.52 -9.90
CA ILE A 317 -3.45 23.09 -11.23
C ILE A 317 -2.54 22.19 -12.06
N GLY A 318 -2.95 21.94 -13.31
CA GLY A 318 -2.18 21.22 -14.31
C GLY A 318 -1.50 22.19 -15.28
N LEU A 319 -0.25 21.91 -15.61
CA LEU A 319 0.55 22.69 -16.55
C LEU A 319 1.20 21.77 -17.58
N ARG A 320 1.37 22.27 -18.80
CA ARG A 320 2.28 21.69 -19.80
C ARG A 320 3.33 22.72 -20.17
N SER A 321 4.59 22.38 -19.95
CA SER A 321 5.69 23.26 -20.32
C SER A 321 5.85 23.36 -21.84
N ASP A 322 6.48 24.43 -22.31
CA ASP A 322 6.86 24.58 -23.73
C ASP A 322 7.81 23.45 -24.20
N GLN A 323 8.46 22.74 -23.27
CA GLN A 323 9.38 21.61 -23.54
C GLN A 323 8.71 20.23 -23.36
N GLY A 324 7.44 20.17 -22.96
CA GLY A 324 6.61 18.96 -22.94
C GLY A 324 6.38 18.31 -21.57
N ALA A 325 6.92 18.87 -20.48
CA ALA A 325 6.67 18.35 -19.14
C ALA A 325 5.24 18.61 -18.72
N GLU A 326 4.56 17.56 -18.24
CA GLU A 326 3.22 17.64 -17.66
C GLU A 326 3.37 17.71 -16.14
N ILE A 327 3.03 18.86 -15.58
CA ILE A 327 3.26 19.19 -14.16
C ILE A 327 1.91 19.32 -13.47
N LEU A 328 1.73 18.60 -12.37
CA LEU A 328 0.60 18.75 -11.46
C LEU A 328 1.08 19.38 -10.16
N ILE A 329 0.50 20.52 -9.79
CA ILE A 329 0.68 21.14 -8.47
C ILE A 329 -0.59 20.92 -7.69
N HIS A 330 -0.50 20.22 -6.56
CA HIS A 330 -1.64 19.87 -5.71
C HIS A 330 -1.47 20.54 -4.34
N ILE A 331 -2.30 21.51 -4.01
CA ILE A 331 -2.17 22.38 -2.84
C ILE A 331 -2.89 21.76 -1.64
N GLY A 332 -2.11 21.10 -0.78
CA GLY A 332 -2.59 20.50 0.46
C GLY A 332 -3.23 19.13 0.27
N ILE A 333 -3.11 18.27 1.27
CA ILE A 333 -3.66 16.91 1.23
C ILE A 333 -5.14 16.96 1.59
N ASP A 334 -5.99 16.30 0.79
CA ASP A 334 -7.44 16.22 0.98
C ASP A 334 -8.22 17.56 0.90
N THR A 335 -7.57 18.65 0.49
CA THR A 335 -8.15 20.02 0.43
C THR A 335 -9.26 20.19 -0.60
N VAL A 336 -9.43 19.25 -1.54
CA VAL A 336 -10.62 19.16 -2.41
C VAL A 336 -11.93 19.19 -1.60
N LYS A 337 -11.92 18.65 -0.37
CA LYS A 337 -13.07 18.62 0.55
C LYS A 337 -13.48 20.00 1.05
N LEU A 338 -12.63 21.02 0.90
CA LEU A 338 -12.94 22.42 1.23
C LEU A 338 -13.87 23.08 0.20
N GLN A 339 -14.16 22.41 -0.93
CA GLN A 339 -15.11 22.87 -1.95
C GLN A 339 -14.79 24.29 -2.47
N GLY A 340 -13.50 24.60 -2.65
CA GLY A 340 -13.03 25.88 -3.17
C GLY A 340 -12.99 27.02 -2.15
N LYS A 341 -13.32 26.77 -0.88
CA LYS A 341 -13.09 27.76 0.18
C LYS A 341 -11.58 28.02 0.34
N TYR A 342 -11.24 29.28 0.60
CA TYR A 342 -9.88 29.73 0.87
C TYR A 342 -8.92 29.68 -0.33
N PHE A 343 -9.41 29.42 -1.55
CA PHE A 343 -8.61 29.44 -2.77
C PHE A 343 -9.10 30.50 -3.77
N THR A 344 -8.15 31.25 -4.34
CA THR A 344 -8.37 32.24 -5.39
C THR A 344 -7.49 31.92 -6.59
N SER A 345 -8.08 31.68 -7.76
CA SER A 345 -7.34 31.47 -9.01
C SER A 345 -7.22 32.79 -9.76
N HIS A 346 -6.05 33.01 -10.36
CA HIS A 346 -5.74 34.15 -11.23
C HIS A 346 -5.58 33.77 -12.70
N VAL A 347 -5.63 32.48 -13.00
CA VAL A 347 -5.54 31.91 -14.34
C VAL A 347 -6.76 31.06 -14.65
N SER A 348 -6.97 30.80 -15.93
CA SER A 348 -7.99 29.90 -16.50
C SER A 348 -7.32 28.79 -17.33
N GLU A 349 -8.04 27.69 -17.56
CA GLU A 349 -7.58 26.65 -18.48
C GLU A 349 -7.35 27.23 -19.88
N GLY A 350 -6.24 26.82 -20.51
CA GLY A 350 -5.81 27.32 -21.81
C GLY A 350 -4.95 28.59 -21.76
N ASP A 351 -4.85 29.26 -20.60
CA ASP A 351 -4.00 30.43 -20.46
C ASP A 351 -2.52 30.08 -20.61
N ARG A 352 -1.77 30.96 -21.27
CA ARG A 352 -0.31 30.85 -21.34
C ARG A 352 0.31 31.55 -20.14
N VAL A 353 1.23 30.86 -19.46
CA VAL A 353 1.92 31.36 -18.27
C VAL A 353 3.43 31.40 -18.51
N ALA A 354 4.06 32.46 -18.02
CA ALA A 354 5.51 32.57 -17.93
C ALA A 354 6.01 32.11 -16.55
N LEU A 355 7.28 31.70 -16.49
CA LEU A 355 7.94 31.33 -15.24
C LEU A 355 7.80 32.45 -14.20
N GLY A 356 7.15 32.15 -13.08
CA GLY A 356 6.94 33.09 -11.99
C GLY A 356 5.65 33.90 -12.05
N ASP A 357 4.74 33.61 -12.98
CA ASP A 357 3.40 34.21 -12.98
C ASP A 357 2.57 33.66 -11.81
N LEU A 358 1.84 34.53 -11.12
CA LEU A 358 0.96 34.13 -10.02
C LEU A 358 -0.26 33.39 -10.56
N MET A 359 -0.50 32.18 -10.09
CA MET A 359 -1.60 31.32 -10.56
C MET A 359 -2.69 31.15 -9.52
N ILE A 360 -2.33 30.84 -8.27
CA ILE A 360 -3.29 30.56 -7.19
C ILE A 360 -2.81 31.24 -5.90
N GLU A 361 -3.74 31.88 -5.19
CA GLU A 361 -3.59 32.32 -3.80
C GLU A 361 -4.46 31.47 -2.88
N PHE A 362 -3.97 31.16 -1.69
CA PHE A 362 -4.69 30.37 -0.69
C PHE A 362 -4.40 30.79 0.75
N GLU A 363 -5.36 30.60 1.65
CA GLU A 363 -5.23 31.02 3.06
C GLU A 363 -4.74 29.86 3.95
N ILE A 364 -3.42 29.80 4.19
CA ILE A 364 -2.78 28.70 4.95
C ILE A 364 -3.43 28.50 6.33
N ASP A 365 -3.62 29.57 7.10
CA ASP A 365 -4.10 29.48 8.47
C ASP A 365 -5.53 28.89 8.52
N LYS A 366 -6.42 29.35 7.63
CA LYS A 366 -7.80 28.85 7.55
C LYS A 366 -7.88 27.39 7.11
N ILE A 367 -7.02 26.96 6.19
CA ILE A 367 -6.94 25.56 5.76
C ILE A 367 -6.50 24.67 6.94
N LYS A 368 -5.53 25.12 7.72
CA LYS A 368 -5.08 24.42 8.93
C LYS A 368 -6.14 24.39 10.03
N GLU A 369 -6.90 25.48 10.21
CA GLU A 369 -8.02 25.55 11.17
C GLU A 369 -9.13 24.53 10.86
N GLU A 370 -9.36 24.24 9.58
CA GLU A 370 -10.30 23.22 9.12
C GLU A 370 -9.74 21.78 9.24
N GLY A 371 -8.51 21.64 9.72
CA GLY A 371 -7.86 20.36 9.99
C GLY A 371 -7.14 19.73 8.79
N TYR A 372 -6.85 20.51 7.75
CA TYR A 372 -6.14 20.03 6.55
C TYR A 372 -4.67 20.45 6.53
N GLU A 373 -3.84 19.62 5.89
CA GLU A 373 -2.44 19.93 5.65
C GLU A 373 -2.28 20.77 4.38
N VAL A 374 -1.33 21.71 4.40
CA VAL A 374 -0.99 22.56 3.24
C VAL A 374 0.22 22.06 2.46
N VAL A 375 0.76 20.88 2.83
CA VAL A 375 1.85 20.22 2.11
C VAL A 375 1.41 20.04 0.66
N THR A 376 2.21 20.59 -0.26
CA THR A 376 1.85 20.74 -1.67
C THR A 376 2.75 19.87 -2.55
N PRO A 377 2.29 18.71 -3.03
CA PRO A 377 2.97 17.93 -4.05
C PRO A 377 3.12 18.67 -5.38
N ILE A 378 4.31 18.57 -5.97
CA ILE A 378 4.67 19.05 -7.31
C ILE A 378 5.19 17.86 -8.09
N LEU A 379 4.37 17.36 -9.02
CA LEU A 379 4.55 16.07 -9.68
C LEU A 379 4.74 16.24 -11.18
N ILE A 380 5.63 15.43 -11.75
CA ILE A 380 5.72 15.16 -13.18
C ILE A 380 4.85 13.95 -13.46
N VAL A 381 3.82 14.14 -14.28
CA VAL A 381 2.77 13.16 -14.54
C VAL A 381 3.17 12.22 -15.68
N ASN A 382 3.74 12.76 -16.76
CA ASN A 382 4.18 12.02 -17.93
C ASN A 382 5.55 11.35 -17.74
N VAL A 383 5.74 10.64 -16.63
CA VAL A 383 7.00 10.02 -16.21
C VAL A 383 7.60 9.11 -17.29
N ASP A 384 6.77 8.38 -18.02
CA ASP A 384 7.20 7.45 -19.08
C ASP A 384 7.85 8.14 -20.30
N SER A 385 7.72 9.47 -20.41
CA SER A 385 8.34 10.26 -21.48
C SER A 385 9.81 10.61 -21.18
N TYR A 386 10.28 10.35 -19.95
CA TYR A 386 11.60 10.76 -19.48
C TYR A 386 12.40 9.57 -18.96
N LYS A 387 13.71 9.56 -19.22
CA LYS A 387 14.62 8.52 -18.74
C LYS A 387 14.95 8.70 -17.27
N GLU A 388 15.12 9.96 -16.87
CA GLU A 388 15.55 10.32 -15.52
C GLU A 388 14.80 11.57 -15.06
N ILE A 389 14.29 11.49 -13.82
CA ILE A 389 13.68 12.60 -13.08
C ILE A 389 14.47 12.72 -11.78
N LYS A 390 15.30 13.75 -11.68
CA LYS A 390 16.21 13.96 -10.55
C LYS A 390 15.71 15.09 -9.66
N LYS A 391 15.55 14.79 -8.37
CA LYS A 391 15.29 15.77 -7.31
C LYS A 391 16.60 16.50 -7.02
N ILE A 392 16.64 17.83 -7.16
CA ILE A 392 17.89 18.62 -7.07
C ILE A 392 18.11 19.22 -5.68
N MET A 393 17.03 19.58 -4.98
CA MET A 393 17.11 20.31 -3.71
C MET A 393 16.44 19.58 -2.55
N SER A 394 16.97 19.85 -1.35
CA SER A 394 16.43 19.43 -0.06
C SER A 394 16.56 20.60 0.92
N GLY A 395 15.59 20.77 1.83
CA GLY A 395 15.54 21.91 2.77
C GLY A 395 14.67 23.07 2.29
N THR A 396 14.93 24.28 2.79
CA THR A 396 14.14 25.47 2.45
C THR A 396 14.47 25.97 1.05
N VAL A 397 13.44 26.19 0.24
CA VAL A 397 13.50 26.66 -1.16
C VAL A 397 12.77 27.98 -1.31
N LYS A 398 13.31 28.88 -2.15
CA LYS A 398 12.61 30.08 -2.60
C LYS A 398 11.91 29.85 -3.93
N GLU A 399 10.94 30.69 -4.24
CA GLU A 399 10.35 30.74 -5.58
C GLU A 399 11.42 30.83 -6.66
N LYS A 400 11.19 30.14 -7.79
CA LYS A 400 12.08 30.13 -8.98
C LYS A 400 13.41 29.39 -8.81
N GLU A 401 13.71 28.86 -7.63
CA GLU A 401 14.86 27.96 -7.45
C GLU A 401 14.59 26.59 -8.08
N THR A 402 15.63 25.90 -8.54
CA THR A 402 15.47 24.62 -9.24
C THR A 402 15.12 23.50 -8.25
N ILE A 403 14.04 22.75 -8.49
CA ILE A 403 13.66 21.62 -7.62
C ILE A 403 13.75 20.26 -8.31
N ILE A 404 13.49 20.19 -9.61
CA ILE A 404 13.50 18.95 -10.39
C ILE A 404 14.23 19.21 -11.71
N SER A 405 15.03 18.24 -12.16
CA SER A 405 15.53 18.19 -13.53
C SER A 405 15.08 16.89 -14.19
N ILE A 406 14.68 17.01 -15.44
CA ILE A 406 14.21 15.90 -16.27
C ILE A 406 15.04 15.81 -17.55
N THR A 407 15.33 14.58 -17.97
CA THR A 407 16.17 14.28 -19.15
C THR A 407 15.48 13.27 -20.05
N THR A 408 15.31 13.63 -21.33
CA THR A 408 14.83 12.71 -22.39
C THR A 408 15.98 11.86 -22.97
N ILE A 409 15.65 10.75 -23.64
CA ILE A 409 16.62 9.87 -24.33
C ILE A 409 17.01 10.43 -25.69
#